data_AF-A0AAU5SIH7-F1
#
_entry.id   AF-A0AAU5SIH7-F1
#
_cell.length_a   1.000
_cell.length_b   1.000
_cell.length_c   1.000
_cell.angle_alpha   90.00
_cell.angle_beta   90.00
_cell.angle_gamma   90.00
#
_symmetry.space_group_name_H-M   'P 1'
#
loop_
_entity.id
_entity.type
_entity.pdbx_description
1 polymer ?
#
loop_
_entity_poly.entity_id
_entity_poly.type
_entity_poly.pdbx_seq_one_letter_code
_entity_poly.pdbx_strand_id
1 'polypeptide(L)'
;MQIERHHVGQAAVSAAREDFTNRIGGQVRSMSRAGRMTTCEWQSIAEEFLDYLGALSVETPDLNTPEAKAALKDACEAAAGAVAYAAYHPHCSFQVFLDYVNFGMSYDPGEDAPAESVTPGEWTDALCLVLLRDKVQWHGEAFHFARDKFAAHAEGTPSGELATALMAVVLDDTGDDEEYPPSTRAKLAAVDAALDRIRSRAEETGEPLLDRPDSAALHALRALVLEDRQAFDAALADLLARHAALQGPAASPSTLLPLVPLALTALAYRTLGWAPAVHTGYLPHALITGFEARGPRVGGFGLDRRPDAVAALAAGPLVVERPACERDGIPQVEAMYEEHLRKAFTAVDGKPLAVWRLGSTLGDQARLFKWRAGNPGEVTDAQFATLRLASQMGAALFRIALAEPGTEVEVTVAGRTLRYPAERGEAIGAGNWQTAVAFALIAGVREDLAPLVLTGPTFVRPDGSAFAAYREALHAYLKGAEPEEAAQRALQEAEKAKDWGFAMPPAVLLSQLVEGDEESFNLALADALEAHRAYYQVADRADDPDASVNLDVLALACHARRRGWAIRVDSPYLPQDLLQAAEPF
;
A
#
# COMPACT_ATOMS: atom_id res chain seq x y z
N MET A 1 -7.22 33.81 7.16
CA MET A 1 -7.39 34.44 5.83
C MET A 1 -8.05 33.44 4.89
N GLN A 2 -8.97 33.83 4.01
CA GLN A 2 -9.64 32.91 3.08
C GLN A 2 -9.08 33.09 1.67
N ILE A 3 -8.70 32.01 1.00
CA ILE A 3 -8.30 32.00 -0.42
C ILE A 3 -9.18 31.00 -1.16
N GLU A 4 -9.92 31.49 -2.14
CA GLU A 4 -10.78 30.65 -2.96
C GLU A 4 -9.95 29.82 -3.93
N ARG A 5 -10.28 28.53 -4.02
CA ARG A 5 -9.72 27.63 -5.02
C ARG A 5 -10.40 27.89 -6.35
N HIS A 6 -9.61 28.08 -7.41
CA HIS A 6 -10.11 28.24 -8.78
C HIS A 6 -10.98 27.03 -9.20
N HIS A 7 -11.85 27.26 -10.19
CA HIS A 7 -12.72 26.22 -10.72
C HIS A 7 -12.10 25.52 -11.93
N VAL A 8 -12.10 24.19 -11.91
CA VAL A 8 -11.80 23.34 -13.06
C VAL A 8 -13.11 22.87 -13.68
N GLY A 9 -13.18 22.85 -15.01
CA GLY A 9 -14.38 22.46 -15.74
C GLY A 9 -14.78 21.00 -15.46
N GLN A 10 -16.09 20.76 -15.28
CA GLN A 10 -16.61 19.43 -14.95
C GLN A 10 -16.18 18.34 -15.95
N ALA A 11 -16.05 18.69 -17.23
CA ALA A 11 -15.58 17.76 -18.25
C ALA A 11 -14.14 17.28 -18.00
N ALA A 12 -13.25 18.16 -17.53
CA ALA A 12 -11.87 17.80 -17.19
C ALA A 12 -11.81 16.95 -15.91
N VAL A 13 -12.62 17.28 -14.90
CA VAL A 13 -12.76 16.48 -13.67
C VAL A 13 -13.28 15.08 -13.98
N SER A 14 -14.30 14.97 -14.84
CA SER A 14 -14.83 13.69 -15.29
C SER A 14 -13.81 12.90 -16.10
N ALA A 15 -13.13 13.52 -17.06
CA ALA A 15 -12.12 12.85 -17.89
C ALA A 15 -10.93 12.28 -17.10
N ALA A 16 -10.50 12.99 -16.05
CA ALA A 16 -9.41 12.50 -15.19
C ALA A 16 -9.82 11.27 -14.35
N ARG A 17 -11.10 11.11 -14.01
CA ARG A 17 -11.59 10.07 -13.10
C ARG A 17 -12.21 8.86 -13.78
N GLU A 18 -12.91 9.09 -14.89
CA GLU A 18 -13.64 8.04 -15.59
C GLU A 18 -12.66 6.96 -16.07
N ASP A 19 -12.92 5.72 -15.66
CA ASP A 19 -12.13 4.53 -16.02
C ASP A 19 -10.62 4.68 -15.75
N PHE A 20 -10.23 5.50 -14.76
CA PHE A 20 -8.85 5.86 -14.50
C PHE A 20 -7.93 4.64 -14.36
N THR A 21 -8.32 3.63 -13.56
CA THR A 21 -7.54 2.42 -13.33
C THR A 21 -7.18 1.66 -14.61
N ASN A 22 -8.16 1.45 -15.49
CA ASN A 22 -7.91 0.75 -16.76
C ASN A 22 -7.07 1.62 -17.70
N ARG A 23 -7.31 2.93 -17.73
CA ARG A 23 -6.59 3.91 -18.54
C ARG A 23 -5.11 3.97 -18.17
N ILE A 24 -4.79 4.20 -16.90
CA ILE A 24 -3.40 4.29 -16.42
C ILE A 24 -2.67 2.94 -16.55
N GLY A 25 -3.34 1.83 -16.21
CA GLY A 25 -2.77 0.49 -16.42
C GLY A 25 -2.51 0.18 -17.89
N GLY A 26 -3.40 0.60 -18.80
CA GLY A 26 -3.22 0.50 -20.24
C GLY A 26 -2.05 1.32 -20.77
N GLN A 27 -1.92 2.57 -20.31
CA GLN A 27 -0.84 3.49 -20.67
C GLN A 27 0.52 2.95 -20.24
N VAL A 28 0.67 2.55 -18.97
CA VAL A 28 1.92 1.97 -18.43
C VAL A 28 2.35 0.75 -19.24
N ARG A 29 1.44 -0.20 -19.48
CA ARG A 29 1.72 -1.41 -20.29
C ARG A 29 2.06 -1.07 -21.75
N SER A 30 1.49 -0.01 -22.29
CA SER A 30 1.77 0.44 -23.66
C SER A 30 3.17 1.04 -23.75
N MET A 31 3.51 1.96 -22.84
CA MET A 31 4.84 2.58 -22.74
C MET A 31 5.93 1.52 -22.54
N SER A 32 5.73 0.58 -21.62
CA SER A 32 6.69 -0.49 -21.34
C SER A 32 6.92 -1.45 -22.52
N ARG A 33 5.96 -1.57 -23.44
CA ARG A 33 6.09 -2.36 -24.67
C ARG A 33 6.76 -1.59 -25.80
N ALA A 34 6.65 -0.27 -25.81
CA ALA A 34 7.27 0.60 -26.80
C ALA A 34 8.79 0.70 -26.61
N GLY A 35 9.27 0.51 -25.37
CA GLY A 35 10.69 0.48 -25.07
C GLY A 35 10.96 0.64 -23.58
N ARG A 36 12.20 1.02 -23.26
CA ARG A 36 12.57 1.42 -21.91
C ARG A 36 11.87 2.74 -21.58
N MET A 37 11.22 2.82 -20.42
CA MET A 37 10.62 4.07 -19.95
C MET A 37 11.73 5.00 -19.44
N THR A 38 11.76 6.21 -19.96
CA THR A 38 12.74 7.27 -19.67
C THR A 38 12.15 8.29 -18.71
N THR A 39 12.88 9.39 -18.47
CA THR A 39 12.39 10.53 -17.69
C THR A 39 10.99 10.99 -18.15
N CYS A 40 10.75 11.06 -19.47
CA CYS A 40 9.50 11.54 -20.05
C CYS A 40 8.29 10.63 -19.73
N GLU A 41 8.42 9.31 -19.91
CA GLU A 41 7.32 8.39 -19.63
C GLU A 41 6.94 8.38 -18.15
N TRP A 42 7.93 8.44 -17.25
CA TRP A 42 7.68 8.49 -15.82
C TRP A 42 7.02 9.79 -15.38
N GLN A 43 7.43 10.94 -15.93
CA GLN A 43 6.78 12.22 -15.68
C GLN A 43 5.33 12.22 -16.15
N SER A 44 5.06 11.72 -17.36
CA SER A 44 3.69 11.60 -17.87
C SER A 44 2.80 10.74 -16.97
N ILE A 45 3.33 9.67 -16.39
CA ILE A 45 2.58 8.84 -15.43
C ILE A 45 2.31 9.60 -14.13
N ALA A 46 3.30 10.33 -13.60
CA ALA A 46 3.12 11.14 -12.39
C ALA A 46 2.04 12.21 -12.60
N GLU A 47 2.04 12.89 -13.75
CA GLU A 47 1.04 13.88 -14.13
C GLU A 47 -0.37 13.30 -14.19
N GLU A 48 -0.53 12.09 -14.75
CA GLU A 48 -1.82 11.39 -14.80
C GLU A 48 -2.38 11.08 -13.40
N PHE A 49 -1.53 10.64 -12.47
CA PHE A 49 -1.94 10.45 -11.07
C PHE A 49 -2.26 11.78 -10.37
N LEU A 50 -1.53 12.86 -10.67
CA LEU A 50 -1.80 14.19 -10.13
C LEU A 50 -3.13 14.76 -10.63
N ASP A 51 -3.46 14.57 -11.91
CA ASP A 51 -4.76 14.94 -12.46
C ASP A 51 -5.89 14.14 -11.81
N TYR A 52 -5.67 12.83 -11.59
CA TYR A 52 -6.63 12.01 -10.88
C TYR A 52 -6.85 12.48 -9.43
N LEU A 53 -5.78 12.73 -8.68
CA LEU A 53 -5.84 13.27 -7.32
C LEU A 53 -6.53 14.63 -7.27
N GLY A 54 -6.20 15.52 -8.21
CA GLY A 54 -6.82 16.82 -8.34
C GLY A 54 -8.33 16.70 -8.54
N ALA A 55 -8.76 15.77 -9.38
CA ALA A 55 -10.17 15.50 -9.61
C ALA A 55 -10.87 14.85 -8.40
N LEU A 56 -10.21 13.93 -7.66
CA LEU A 56 -10.72 13.39 -6.40
C LEU A 56 -10.96 14.49 -5.36
N SER A 57 -10.11 15.52 -5.34
CA SER A 57 -10.22 16.65 -4.40
C SER A 57 -11.45 17.53 -4.63
N VAL A 58 -12.16 17.37 -5.75
CA VAL A 58 -13.42 18.07 -6.03
C VAL A 58 -14.56 17.46 -5.21
N GLU A 59 -14.63 16.13 -5.12
CA GLU A 59 -15.66 15.43 -4.35
C GLU A 59 -15.28 15.24 -2.88
N THR A 60 -14.00 14.95 -2.62
CA THR A 60 -13.46 14.77 -1.27
C THR A 60 -12.33 15.77 -1.04
N PRO A 61 -12.64 17.02 -0.64
CA PRO A 61 -11.64 18.08 -0.50
C PRO A 61 -10.49 17.77 0.47
N ASP A 62 -10.73 16.91 1.45
CA ASP A 62 -9.69 16.49 2.41
C ASP A 62 -8.74 15.41 1.84
N LEU A 63 -9.15 14.72 0.77
CA LEU A 63 -8.43 13.57 0.20
C LEU A 63 -8.12 12.44 1.20
N ASN A 64 -8.85 12.35 2.31
CA ASN A 64 -8.67 11.30 3.31
C ASN A 64 -9.35 9.99 2.90
N THR A 65 -8.90 9.41 1.79
CA THR A 65 -9.38 8.11 1.27
C THR A 65 -8.21 7.19 0.96
N PRO A 66 -8.40 5.85 1.03
CA PRO A 66 -7.38 4.89 0.62
C PRO A 66 -6.95 5.09 -0.84
N GLU A 67 -7.90 5.43 -1.71
CA GLU A 67 -7.69 5.71 -3.12
C GLU A 67 -6.74 6.90 -3.34
N ALA A 68 -7.01 8.04 -2.69
CA ALA A 68 -6.14 9.20 -2.79
C ALA A 68 -4.74 8.93 -2.19
N LYS A 69 -4.67 8.14 -1.11
CA LYS A 69 -3.38 7.73 -0.53
C LYS A 69 -2.56 6.90 -1.51
N ALA A 70 -3.20 5.97 -2.24
CA ALA A 70 -2.54 5.13 -3.23
C ALA A 70 -2.11 5.91 -4.48
N ALA A 71 -2.98 6.78 -5.01
CA ALA A 71 -2.65 7.63 -6.14
C ALA A 71 -1.49 8.60 -5.83
N LEU A 72 -1.42 9.17 -4.60
CA LEU A 72 -0.28 9.99 -4.18
C LEU A 72 1.01 9.17 -4.10
N LYS A 73 0.93 7.93 -3.61
CA LYS A 73 2.09 7.04 -3.56
C LYS A 73 2.66 6.86 -4.97
N ASP A 74 1.84 6.46 -5.93
CA ASP A 74 2.32 6.15 -7.28
C ASP A 74 2.69 7.41 -8.09
N ALA A 75 2.05 8.56 -7.84
CA ALA A 75 2.53 9.85 -8.36
C ALA A 75 3.96 10.14 -7.89
N CYS A 76 4.24 9.91 -6.60
CA CYS A 76 5.56 10.09 -6.00
C CYS A 76 6.58 9.08 -6.57
N GLU A 77 6.26 7.79 -6.64
CA GLU A 77 7.18 6.77 -7.17
C GLU A 77 7.49 7.00 -8.65
N ALA A 78 6.50 7.42 -9.45
CA ALA A 78 6.73 7.78 -10.85
C ALA A 78 7.62 9.03 -10.98
N ALA A 79 7.32 10.12 -10.25
CA ALA A 79 8.12 11.34 -10.31
C ALA A 79 9.56 11.13 -9.81
N ALA A 80 9.72 10.40 -8.69
CA ALA A 80 11.03 10.01 -8.18
C ALA A 80 11.76 9.04 -9.13
N GLY A 81 11.02 8.19 -9.84
CA GLY A 81 11.55 7.31 -10.89
C GLY A 81 12.13 8.09 -12.08
N ALA A 82 11.50 9.19 -12.48
CA ALA A 82 12.05 10.10 -13.48
C ALA A 82 13.36 10.75 -13.02
N VAL A 83 13.40 11.23 -11.78
CA VAL A 83 14.62 11.78 -11.16
C VAL A 83 15.72 10.72 -11.04
N ALA A 84 15.37 9.50 -10.60
CA ALA A 84 16.30 8.38 -10.49
C ALA A 84 16.86 7.97 -11.85
N TYR A 85 16.03 7.96 -12.90
CA TYR A 85 16.51 7.72 -14.26
C TYR A 85 17.53 8.79 -14.68
N ALA A 86 17.18 10.07 -14.50
CA ALA A 86 18.09 11.16 -14.78
C ALA A 86 19.35 11.15 -13.89
N ALA A 87 19.31 10.61 -12.67
CA ALA A 87 20.46 10.56 -11.78
C ALA A 87 21.39 9.39 -12.10
N TYR A 88 20.83 8.20 -12.24
CA TYR A 88 21.54 6.94 -12.16
C TYR A 88 21.80 6.28 -13.51
N HIS A 89 20.93 6.47 -14.50
CA HIS A 89 21.14 5.89 -15.82
C HIS A 89 22.25 6.67 -16.57
N PRO A 90 23.20 6.01 -17.26
CA PRO A 90 23.37 4.56 -17.50
C PRO A 90 24.27 3.82 -16.49
N HIS A 91 24.60 4.42 -15.35
CA HIS A 91 25.71 3.99 -14.50
C HIS A 91 25.34 3.03 -13.37
N CYS A 92 24.14 3.15 -12.80
CA CYS A 92 23.72 2.39 -11.61
C CYS A 92 22.41 1.64 -11.85
N SER A 93 22.25 0.51 -11.18
CA SER A 93 20.97 -0.21 -11.16
C SER A 93 19.97 0.50 -10.26
N PHE A 94 18.71 0.56 -10.67
CA PHE A 94 17.61 1.01 -9.83
C PHE A 94 16.28 0.38 -10.30
N GLN A 95 15.23 0.53 -9.51
CA GLN A 95 13.90 0.02 -9.83
C GLN A 95 12.83 1.05 -9.48
N VAL A 96 11.76 1.06 -10.28
CA VAL A 96 10.56 1.86 -10.04
C VAL A 96 9.37 0.89 -9.96
N PHE A 97 8.53 1.04 -8.93
CA PHE A 97 7.37 0.20 -8.72
C PHE A 97 6.12 1.04 -8.44
N LEU A 98 5.04 0.73 -9.16
CA LEU A 98 3.73 1.35 -9.04
C LEU A 98 2.75 0.34 -8.46
N ASP A 99 2.31 0.55 -7.21
CA ASP A 99 1.41 -0.37 -6.49
C ASP A 99 0.00 -0.35 -7.05
N TYR A 100 -0.45 0.81 -7.53
CA TYR A 100 -1.82 1.06 -7.96
C TYR A 100 -2.17 0.17 -9.15
N VAL A 101 -1.21 -0.01 -10.07
CA VAL A 101 -1.35 -0.87 -11.27
C VAL A 101 -0.54 -2.17 -11.18
N ASN A 102 0.11 -2.43 -10.05
CA ASN A 102 1.00 -3.58 -9.82
C ASN A 102 2.04 -3.74 -10.95
N PHE A 103 2.81 -2.69 -11.20
CA PHE A 103 3.81 -2.64 -12.27
C PHE A 103 5.20 -2.31 -11.72
N GLY A 104 6.21 -3.08 -12.13
CA GLY A 104 7.60 -2.84 -11.77
C GLY A 104 8.50 -2.78 -12.99
N MET A 105 9.49 -1.88 -12.96
CA MET A 105 10.52 -1.78 -13.99
C MET A 105 11.90 -1.64 -13.34
N SER A 106 12.84 -2.46 -13.80
CA SER A 106 14.22 -2.45 -13.34
C SER A 106 15.14 -1.94 -14.44
N TYR A 107 16.19 -1.23 -14.02
CA TYR A 107 17.21 -0.65 -14.86
C TYR A 107 18.56 -1.23 -14.45
N ASP A 108 19.32 -1.70 -15.43
CA ASP A 108 20.70 -2.16 -15.25
C ASP A 108 21.67 -1.18 -15.93
N PRO A 109 22.93 -1.10 -15.46
CA PRO A 109 23.96 -0.31 -16.11
C PRO A 109 24.14 -0.70 -17.58
N GLY A 110 24.25 0.28 -18.47
CA GLY A 110 24.46 0.01 -19.91
C GLY A 110 24.40 1.25 -20.79
N GLU A 111 25.31 1.33 -21.77
CA GLU A 111 25.68 2.53 -22.53
C GLU A 111 24.68 2.99 -23.62
N ASP A 112 23.49 2.39 -23.68
CA ASP A 112 22.61 2.48 -24.86
C ASP A 112 21.52 3.60 -24.80
N ALA A 113 21.72 4.69 -24.05
CA ALA A 113 20.78 5.82 -24.05
C ALA A 113 21.50 7.18 -23.94
N PRO A 114 20.93 8.27 -24.51
CA PRO A 114 21.48 9.61 -24.35
C PRO A 114 21.48 10.03 -22.87
N ALA A 115 22.39 10.95 -22.52
CA ALA A 115 22.36 11.57 -21.20
C ALA A 115 21.04 12.32 -21.01
N GLU A 116 20.29 11.97 -19.97
CA GLU A 116 19.03 12.61 -19.60
C GLU A 116 19.23 13.56 -18.41
N SER A 117 18.33 14.54 -18.32
CA SER A 117 18.21 15.50 -17.22
C SER A 117 16.74 15.81 -16.98
N VAL A 118 16.40 16.16 -15.75
CA VAL A 118 15.10 16.78 -15.40
C VAL A 118 15.20 18.29 -15.43
N THR A 119 14.08 18.98 -15.69
CA THR A 119 14.01 20.44 -15.52
C THR A 119 13.95 20.81 -14.03
N PRO A 120 14.31 22.05 -13.63
CA PRO A 120 14.17 22.50 -12.24
C PRO A 120 12.73 22.37 -11.70
N GLY A 121 11.73 22.53 -12.57
CA GLY A 121 10.31 22.37 -12.21
C GLY A 121 9.95 20.92 -11.92
N GLU A 122 10.26 20.00 -12.85
CA GLU A 122 10.04 18.56 -12.66
C GLU A 122 10.76 18.02 -11.41
N TRP A 123 11.99 18.49 -11.18
CA TRP A 123 12.77 18.18 -9.99
C TRP A 123 12.07 18.68 -8.71
N THR A 124 11.55 19.91 -8.73
CA THR A 124 10.86 20.51 -7.57
C THR A 124 9.56 19.80 -7.27
N ASP A 125 8.77 19.48 -8.30
CA ASP A 125 7.50 18.75 -8.16
C ASP A 125 7.72 17.35 -7.60
N ALA A 126 8.74 16.63 -8.10
CA ALA A 126 9.14 15.33 -7.58
C ALA A 126 9.57 15.41 -6.11
N LEU A 127 10.37 16.43 -5.73
CA LEU A 127 10.80 16.59 -4.34
C LEU A 127 9.61 16.92 -3.43
N CYS A 128 8.66 17.74 -3.89
CA CYS A 128 7.44 18.04 -3.16
C CYS A 128 6.61 16.77 -2.90
N LEU A 129 6.46 15.90 -3.89
CA LEU A 129 5.77 14.60 -3.73
C LEU A 129 6.50 13.69 -2.73
N VAL A 130 7.82 13.60 -2.83
CA VAL A 130 8.66 12.83 -1.91
C VAL A 130 8.54 13.36 -0.47
N LEU A 131 8.49 14.68 -0.28
CA LEU A 131 8.25 15.32 1.02
C LEU A 131 6.84 15.00 1.55
N LEU A 132 5.81 15.12 0.72
CA LEU A 132 4.44 14.80 1.09
C LEU A 132 4.29 13.33 1.53
N ARG A 133 5.08 12.42 0.94
CA ARG A 133 5.14 11.00 1.30
C ARG A 133 6.10 10.65 2.43
N ASP A 134 6.85 11.62 2.97
CA ASP A 134 7.89 11.40 3.98
C ASP A 134 8.95 10.38 3.52
N LYS A 135 9.39 10.51 2.25
CA LYS A 135 10.36 9.61 1.60
C LYS A 135 11.67 10.29 1.20
N VAL A 136 11.93 11.47 1.73
CA VAL A 136 13.12 12.28 1.41
C VAL A 136 14.42 11.49 1.61
N GLN A 137 14.53 10.74 2.72
CA GLN A 137 15.71 9.92 3.00
C GLN A 137 15.92 8.76 2.03
N TRP A 138 14.86 8.25 1.40
CA TRP A 138 14.94 7.11 0.47
C TRP A 138 15.36 7.54 -0.93
N HIS A 139 14.95 8.73 -1.37
CA HIS A 139 15.24 9.21 -2.72
C HIS A 139 16.33 10.30 -2.77
N GLY A 140 16.74 10.88 -1.65
CA GLY A 140 17.55 12.10 -1.61
C GLY A 140 18.85 12.07 -2.41
N GLU A 141 19.52 10.91 -2.47
CA GLU A 141 20.73 10.71 -3.29
C GLU A 141 20.46 10.96 -4.79
N ALA A 142 19.34 10.47 -5.32
CA ALA A 142 18.98 10.68 -6.72
C ALA A 142 18.74 12.18 -7.01
N PHE A 143 18.13 12.89 -6.07
CA PHE A 143 17.85 14.31 -6.21
C PHE A 143 19.15 15.14 -6.26
N HIS A 144 20.15 14.80 -5.44
CA HIS A 144 21.47 15.41 -5.48
C HIS A 144 22.12 15.28 -6.87
N PHE A 145 22.26 14.05 -7.36
CA PHE A 145 22.92 13.81 -8.66
C PHE A 145 22.15 14.38 -9.85
N ALA A 146 20.82 14.32 -9.84
CA ALA A 146 19.99 14.87 -10.91
C ALA A 146 20.12 16.41 -10.98
N ARG A 147 20.24 17.08 -9.83
CA ARG A 147 20.34 18.54 -9.74
C ARG A 147 21.61 19.08 -10.41
N ASP A 148 22.74 18.41 -10.25
CA ASP A 148 24.02 18.84 -10.83
C ASP A 148 24.00 18.97 -12.35
N LYS A 149 23.09 18.24 -13.01
CA LYS A 149 22.92 18.29 -14.47
C LYS A 149 22.31 19.60 -14.98
N PHE A 150 21.51 20.31 -14.18
CA PHE A 150 20.89 21.57 -14.56
C PHE A 150 21.38 22.79 -13.77
N ALA A 151 22.05 22.59 -12.63
CA ALA A 151 22.44 23.63 -11.68
C ALA A 151 23.06 24.88 -12.33
N ALA A 152 24.09 24.69 -13.17
CA ALA A 152 24.82 25.80 -13.79
C ALA A 152 23.96 26.63 -14.76
N HIS A 153 22.97 26.01 -15.42
CA HIS A 153 22.12 26.69 -16.39
C HIS A 153 20.89 27.35 -15.74
N ALA A 154 20.51 26.89 -14.55
CA ALA A 154 19.35 27.38 -13.82
C ALA A 154 19.69 28.47 -12.77
N GLU A 155 20.96 28.82 -12.61
CA GLU A 155 21.41 29.85 -11.66
C GLU A 155 20.76 31.21 -11.93
N GLY A 156 20.31 31.86 -10.85
CA GLY A 156 19.57 33.12 -10.87
C GLY A 156 18.15 33.04 -11.42
N THR A 157 17.68 31.87 -11.91
CA THR A 157 16.27 31.69 -12.27
C THR A 157 15.44 31.38 -11.02
N PRO A 158 14.19 31.88 -10.90
CA PRO A 158 13.35 31.56 -9.74
C PRO A 158 13.19 30.06 -9.47
N SER A 159 13.02 29.23 -10.50
CA SER A 159 12.87 27.78 -10.35
C SER A 159 14.16 27.07 -9.97
N GLY A 160 15.31 27.44 -10.55
CA GLY A 160 16.61 26.88 -10.18
C GLY A 160 17.06 27.26 -8.77
N GLU A 161 16.76 28.49 -8.36
CA GLU A 161 17.06 28.99 -7.02
C GLU A 161 16.15 28.39 -5.95
N LEU A 162 14.86 28.16 -6.27
CA LEU A 162 13.97 27.38 -5.41
C LEU A 162 14.49 25.95 -5.22
N ALA A 163 14.91 25.28 -6.29
CA ALA A 163 15.51 23.94 -6.20
C ALA A 163 16.76 23.94 -5.30
N THR A 164 17.63 24.94 -5.45
CA THR A 164 18.85 25.10 -4.62
C THR A 164 18.51 25.32 -3.14
N ALA A 165 17.51 26.15 -2.84
CA ALA A 165 17.08 26.38 -1.47
C ALA A 165 16.44 25.14 -0.84
N LEU A 166 15.66 24.37 -1.61
CA LEU A 166 15.07 23.12 -1.16
C LEU A 166 16.13 22.03 -0.90
N MET A 167 17.19 21.95 -1.71
CA MET A 167 18.36 21.09 -1.42
C MET A 167 18.92 21.38 -0.02
N ALA A 168 19.17 22.66 0.28
CA ALA A 168 19.75 23.06 1.57
C ALA A 168 18.81 22.78 2.76
N VAL A 169 17.52 23.07 2.62
CA VAL A 169 16.58 23.02 3.74
C VAL A 169 16.00 21.63 3.98
N VAL A 170 15.67 20.91 2.90
CA VAL A 170 14.96 19.61 2.93
C VAL A 170 15.93 18.43 2.88
N LEU A 171 16.98 18.52 2.06
CA LEU A 171 17.94 17.43 1.85
C LEU A 171 19.23 17.59 2.65
N ASP A 172 19.33 18.65 3.47
CA ASP A 172 20.51 18.96 4.28
C ASP A 172 21.79 19.12 3.44
N ASP A 173 21.63 19.55 2.18
CA ASP A 173 22.73 19.68 1.23
C ASP A 173 22.87 21.14 0.77
N THR A 174 23.87 21.82 1.33
CA THR A 174 24.23 23.20 0.98
C THR A 174 25.32 23.29 -0.09
N GLY A 175 25.85 22.15 -0.56
CA GLY A 175 27.06 22.06 -1.37
C GLY A 175 28.37 22.27 -0.59
N ASP A 176 28.31 22.43 0.74
CA ASP A 176 29.46 22.47 1.65
C ASP A 176 29.48 21.21 2.53
N ASP A 177 30.35 20.26 2.18
CA ASP A 177 30.50 18.99 2.88
C ASP A 177 31.24 19.12 4.22
N GLU A 178 31.79 20.30 4.55
CA GLU A 178 32.52 20.52 5.81
C GLU A 178 31.57 20.64 7.03
N GLU A 179 30.29 20.97 6.82
CA GLU A 179 29.28 21.14 7.86
C GLU A 179 28.04 20.25 7.59
N TYR A 180 28.06 19.00 8.08
CA TYR A 180 26.94 18.05 7.94
C TYR A 180 26.44 17.47 9.28
N PRO A 181 25.13 17.56 9.59
CA PRO A 181 24.10 18.33 8.86
C PRO A 181 24.34 19.85 9.00
N PRO A 182 23.91 20.66 8.00
CA PRO A 182 24.15 22.09 8.00
C PRO A 182 23.37 22.80 9.11
N SER A 183 23.99 23.78 9.78
CA SER A 183 23.29 24.60 10.77
C SER A 183 22.16 25.42 10.16
N THR A 184 21.21 25.85 11.00
CA THR A 184 20.16 26.80 10.60
C THR A 184 20.73 28.06 9.93
N ARG A 185 21.93 28.50 10.34
CA ARG A 185 22.61 29.65 9.74
C ARG A 185 23.09 29.34 8.32
N ALA A 186 23.67 28.17 8.09
CA ALA A 186 24.11 27.74 6.76
C ALA A 186 22.90 27.59 5.81
N LYS A 187 21.82 26.95 6.28
CA LYS A 187 20.55 26.84 5.54
C LYS A 187 19.99 28.22 5.17
N LEU A 188 19.93 29.14 6.15
CA LEU A 188 19.44 30.50 5.90
C LEU A 188 20.31 31.25 4.88
N ALA A 189 21.64 31.13 4.98
CA ALA A 189 22.55 31.76 4.05
C ALA A 189 22.37 31.26 2.60
N ALA A 190 22.08 29.97 2.41
CA ALA A 190 21.76 29.42 1.10
C ALA A 190 20.46 30.03 0.52
N VAL A 191 19.40 30.15 1.33
CA VAL A 191 18.13 30.76 0.92
C VAL A 191 18.29 32.26 0.62
N ASP A 192 19.04 32.99 1.45
CA ASP A 192 19.32 34.42 1.24
C ASP A 192 20.13 34.65 -0.04
N ALA A 193 21.16 33.83 -0.29
CA ALA A 193 21.95 33.91 -1.52
C ALA A 193 21.12 33.63 -2.78
N ALA A 194 20.19 32.68 -2.70
CA ALA A 194 19.26 32.38 -3.78
C ALA A 194 18.34 33.58 -4.12
N LEU A 195 17.76 34.22 -3.10
CA LEU A 195 16.95 35.42 -3.27
C LEU A 195 17.75 36.60 -3.85
N ASP A 196 18.99 36.79 -3.41
CA ASP A 196 19.85 37.86 -3.90
C ASP A 196 20.25 37.64 -5.37
N ARG A 197 20.56 36.40 -5.80
CA ARG A 197 20.82 36.08 -7.22
C ARG A 197 19.63 36.38 -8.12
N ILE A 198 18.41 36.05 -7.70
CA ILE A 198 17.19 36.41 -8.45
C ILE A 198 17.07 37.93 -8.57
N ARG A 199 17.29 38.67 -7.47
CA ARG A 199 17.19 40.13 -7.46
C ARG A 199 18.20 40.76 -8.43
N SER A 200 19.47 40.35 -8.37
CA SER A 200 20.52 40.85 -9.27
C SER A 200 20.16 40.57 -10.73
N ARG A 201 19.71 39.36 -11.06
CA ARG A 201 19.30 39.04 -12.43
C ARG A 201 18.09 39.84 -12.89
N ALA A 202 17.09 40.06 -12.03
CA ALA A 202 15.91 40.86 -12.36
C ALA A 202 16.28 42.33 -12.65
N GLU A 203 17.22 42.89 -11.90
CA GLU A 203 17.76 44.24 -12.13
C GLU A 203 18.53 44.33 -13.46
N GLU A 204 19.30 43.28 -13.80
CA GLU A 204 20.08 43.21 -15.04
C GLU A 204 19.23 43.01 -16.30
N THR A 205 18.21 42.13 -16.24
CA THR A 205 17.38 41.78 -17.41
C THR A 205 16.11 42.61 -17.54
N GLY A 206 15.63 43.21 -16.44
CA GLY A 206 14.34 43.90 -16.37
C GLY A 206 13.13 42.96 -16.40
N GLU A 207 13.34 41.64 -16.29
CA GLU A 207 12.26 40.66 -16.24
C GLU A 207 11.57 40.65 -14.87
N PRO A 208 10.25 40.43 -14.79
CA PRO A 208 9.51 40.38 -13.52
C PRO A 208 9.73 39.04 -12.80
N LEU A 209 11.00 38.71 -12.50
CA LEU A 209 11.37 37.43 -11.88
C LEU A 209 10.87 37.34 -10.44
N LEU A 210 10.85 38.45 -9.72
CA LEU A 210 10.36 38.53 -8.33
C LEU A 210 8.85 38.28 -8.20
N ASP A 211 8.10 38.44 -9.29
CA ASP A 211 6.65 38.19 -9.28
C ASP A 211 6.28 36.72 -9.48
N ARG A 212 7.27 35.87 -9.80
CA ARG A 212 7.07 34.45 -10.05
C ARG A 212 6.71 33.71 -8.75
N PRO A 213 5.83 32.69 -8.80
CA PRO A 213 5.49 31.87 -7.64
C PRO A 213 6.72 31.31 -6.90
N ASP A 214 7.74 30.88 -7.63
CA ASP A 214 8.95 30.29 -7.03
C ASP A 214 9.70 31.29 -6.13
N SER A 215 9.71 32.58 -6.48
CA SER A 215 10.27 33.63 -5.64
C SER A 215 9.44 33.85 -4.37
N ALA A 216 8.11 33.78 -4.46
CA ALA A 216 7.24 33.82 -3.27
C ALA A 216 7.44 32.57 -2.38
N ALA A 217 7.66 31.40 -2.97
CA ALA A 217 7.97 30.16 -2.25
C ALA A 217 9.29 30.25 -1.48
N LEU A 218 10.33 30.88 -2.05
CA LEU A 218 11.59 31.15 -1.33
C LEU A 218 11.39 32.00 -0.08
N HIS A 219 10.49 32.99 -0.12
CA HIS A 219 10.16 33.78 1.07
C HIS A 219 9.46 32.95 2.15
N ALA A 220 8.55 32.05 1.77
CA ALA A 220 7.92 31.12 2.70
C ALA A 220 8.94 30.14 3.30
N LEU A 221 9.83 29.57 2.49
CA LEU A 221 10.90 28.69 2.94
C LEU A 221 11.87 29.40 3.90
N ARG A 222 12.25 30.64 3.59
CA ARG A 222 13.05 31.49 4.48
C ARG A 222 12.39 31.71 5.83
N ALA A 223 11.09 31.99 5.84
CA ALA A 223 10.32 32.17 7.08
C ALA A 223 10.27 30.89 7.92
N LEU A 224 10.21 29.71 7.29
CA LEU A 224 10.32 28.42 8.00
C LEU A 224 11.67 28.25 8.67
N VAL A 225 12.77 28.55 7.98
CA VAL A 225 14.12 28.45 8.55
C VAL A 225 14.32 29.43 9.72
N LEU A 226 13.66 30.58 9.68
CA LEU A 226 13.67 31.57 10.76
C LEU A 226 12.67 31.28 11.89
N GLU A 227 11.83 30.25 11.74
CA GLU A 227 10.70 29.95 12.64
C GLU A 227 9.75 31.15 12.83
N ASP A 228 9.63 32.01 11.81
CA ASP A 228 8.70 33.15 11.79
C ASP A 228 7.34 32.73 11.21
N ARG A 229 6.44 32.30 12.10
CA ARG A 229 5.09 31.87 11.73
C ARG A 229 4.30 32.96 10.99
N GLN A 230 4.41 34.22 11.41
CA GLN A 230 3.63 35.29 10.82
C GLN A 230 4.11 35.58 9.38
N ALA A 231 5.42 35.61 9.17
CA ALA A 231 5.99 35.77 7.83
C ALA A 231 5.67 34.56 6.93
N PHE A 232 5.70 33.35 7.49
CA PHE A 232 5.33 32.14 6.76
C PHE A 232 3.87 32.18 6.30
N ASP A 233 2.93 32.47 7.20
CA ASP A 233 1.50 32.55 6.88
C ASP A 233 1.22 33.61 5.80
N ALA A 234 1.91 34.75 5.84
CA ALA A 234 1.80 35.81 4.84
C ALA A 234 2.39 35.43 3.47
N ALA A 235 3.55 34.75 3.46
CA ALA A 235 4.18 34.29 2.22
C ALA A 235 3.40 33.14 1.57
N LEU A 236 2.89 32.20 2.36
CA LEU A 236 2.01 31.11 1.88
C LEU A 236 0.72 31.66 1.27
N ALA A 237 0.13 32.66 1.92
CA ALA A 237 -1.02 33.40 1.44
C ALA A 237 -0.78 34.05 0.07
N ASP A 238 0.32 34.78 -0.08
CA ASP A 238 0.72 35.41 -1.35
C ASP A 238 0.97 34.37 -2.44
N LEU A 239 1.68 33.28 -2.11
CA LEU A 239 1.99 32.20 -3.03
C LEU A 239 0.72 31.54 -3.60
N LEU A 240 -0.26 31.23 -2.74
CA LEU A 240 -1.53 30.65 -3.15
C LEU A 240 -2.37 31.63 -3.98
N ALA A 241 -2.34 32.93 -3.67
CA ALA A 241 -3.03 33.94 -4.44
C ALA A 241 -2.43 34.10 -5.85
N ARG A 242 -1.09 34.11 -5.96
CA ARG A 242 -0.39 34.11 -7.25
C ARG A 242 -0.70 32.85 -8.06
N HIS A 243 -0.69 31.68 -7.41
CA HIS A 243 -1.08 30.42 -8.05
C HIS A 243 -2.49 30.53 -8.63
N ALA A 244 -3.47 30.94 -7.82
CA ALA A 244 -4.87 31.06 -8.27
C ALA A 244 -5.02 32.04 -9.46
N ALA A 245 -4.29 33.15 -9.45
CA ALA A 245 -4.34 34.17 -10.52
C ALA A 245 -3.79 33.67 -11.87
N LEU A 246 -2.90 32.67 -11.87
CA LEU A 246 -2.36 32.08 -13.09
C LEU A 246 -3.31 31.10 -13.77
N GLN A 247 -4.37 30.65 -13.08
CA GLN A 247 -5.22 29.57 -13.57
C GLN A 247 -6.35 30.10 -14.44
N GLY A 248 -6.51 29.46 -15.60
CA GLY A 248 -7.54 29.78 -16.58
C GLY A 248 -8.67 28.75 -16.61
N PRO A 249 -9.69 28.96 -17.47
CA PRO A 249 -10.82 28.05 -17.62
C PRO A 249 -10.46 26.64 -18.13
N ALA A 250 -9.27 26.50 -18.74
CA ALA A 250 -8.73 25.24 -19.26
C ALA A 250 -7.69 24.61 -18.33
N ALA A 251 -7.66 25.01 -17.04
CA ALA A 251 -6.75 24.45 -16.05
C ALA A 251 -7.01 22.94 -15.87
N SER A 252 -5.92 22.18 -15.74
CA SER A 252 -6.01 20.74 -15.47
C SER A 252 -6.40 20.48 -14.00
N PRO A 253 -7.08 19.37 -13.66
CA PRO A 253 -7.39 19.04 -12.28
C PRO A 253 -6.17 19.03 -11.34
N SER A 254 -4.99 18.62 -11.80
CA SER A 254 -3.74 18.66 -11.00
C SER A 254 -3.42 20.05 -10.44
N THR A 255 -3.81 21.12 -11.12
CA THR A 255 -3.59 22.50 -10.65
C THR A 255 -4.39 22.84 -9.38
N LEU A 256 -5.37 22.02 -9.00
CA LEU A 256 -6.08 22.11 -7.71
C LEU A 256 -5.19 21.68 -6.53
N LEU A 257 -4.04 21.07 -6.80
CA LEU A 257 -3.05 20.59 -5.82
C LEU A 257 -1.67 21.23 -6.09
N PRO A 258 -1.48 22.52 -5.80
CA PRO A 258 -0.19 23.16 -6.02
C PRO A 258 0.87 22.58 -5.07
N LEU A 259 1.80 21.79 -5.64
CA LEU A 259 2.73 20.95 -4.90
C LEU A 259 3.67 21.74 -3.96
N VAL A 260 4.17 22.90 -4.41
CA VAL A 260 5.07 23.73 -3.59
C VAL A 260 4.37 24.29 -2.34
N PRO A 261 3.22 24.99 -2.41
CA PRO A 261 2.45 25.37 -1.23
C PRO A 261 2.10 24.18 -0.32
N LEU A 262 1.72 23.05 -0.90
CA LEU A 262 1.38 21.83 -0.16
C LEU A 262 2.58 21.31 0.64
N ALA A 263 3.73 21.17 -0.01
CA ALA A 263 4.95 20.65 0.60
C ALA A 263 5.48 21.58 1.70
N LEU A 264 5.48 22.90 1.48
CA LEU A 264 5.89 23.88 2.50
C LEU A 264 4.95 23.86 3.71
N THR A 265 3.63 23.72 3.47
CA THR A 265 2.65 23.60 4.56
C THR A 265 2.81 22.28 5.33
N ALA A 266 3.06 21.17 4.62
CA ALA A 266 3.34 19.87 5.22
C ALA A 266 4.63 19.93 6.07
N LEU A 267 5.68 20.58 5.57
CA LEU A 267 6.91 20.80 6.32
C LEU A 267 6.63 21.59 7.61
N ALA A 268 5.97 22.74 7.51
CA ALA A 268 5.60 23.58 8.66
C ALA A 268 4.78 22.82 9.72
N TYR A 269 3.80 22.02 9.28
CA TYR A 269 2.96 21.23 10.16
C TYR A 269 3.76 20.13 10.85
N ARG A 270 4.54 19.35 10.09
CA ARG A 270 5.21 18.13 10.59
C ARG A 270 6.46 18.43 11.41
N THR A 271 7.15 19.54 11.17
CA THR A 271 8.39 19.89 11.90
C THR A 271 8.18 20.91 13.02
N LEU A 272 7.27 21.89 12.81
CA LEU A 272 7.05 22.98 13.76
C LEU A 272 5.66 22.94 14.43
N GLY A 273 4.79 21.99 14.06
CA GLY A 273 3.43 21.87 14.60
C GLY A 273 2.50 23.00 14.15
N TRP A 274 2.82 23.70 13.05
CA TRP A 274 2.05 24.84 12.59
C TRP A 274 0.88 24.40 11.70
N ALA A 275 -0.34 24.49 12.23
CA ALA A 275 -1.54 24.39 11.41
C ALA A 275 -1.67 25.62 10.49
N PRO A 276 -2.08 25.44 9.21
CA PRO A 276 -2.19 26.53 8.25
C PRO A 276 -3.23 27.57 8.70
N ALA A 277 -2.84 28.85 8.73
CA ALA A 277 -3.77 29.95 9.05
C ALA A 277 -4.70 30.32 7.88
N VAL A 278 -4.38 29.87 6.67
CA VAL A 278 -5.14 30.10 5.45
C VAL A 278 -6.19 29.00 5.27
N HIS A 279 -7.45 29.41 5.11
CA HIS A 279 -8.55 28.51 4.80
C HIS A 279 -8.71 28.47 3.28
N THR A 280 -8.37 27.34 2.68
CA THR A 280 -8.40 27.15 1.22
C THR A 280 -8.60 25.68 0.84
N GLY A 281 -9.20 25.44 -0.33
CA GLY A 281 -9.32 24.09 -0.90
C GLY A 281 -8.04 23.57 -1.57
N TYR A 282 -6.99 24.39 -1.68
CA TYR A 282 -5.69 23.98 -2.23
C TYR A 282 -4.85 23.13 -1.28
N LEU A 283 -5.25 23.07 0.00
CA LEU A 283 -4.48 22.43 1.07
C LEU A 283 -5.30 21.30 1.72
N PRO A 284 -5.52 20.16 1.03
CA PRO A 284 -6.17 18.99 1.64
C PRO A 284 -5.41 18.54 2.88
N HIS A 285 -6.14 18.34 3.98
CA HIS A 285 -5.51 18.10 5.28
C HIS A 285 -4.80 16.73 5.30
N ALA A 286 -5.34 15.70 4.65
CA ALA A 286 -4.66 14.41 4.55
C ALA A 286 -3.25 14.48 3.90
N LEU A 287 -3.04 15.33 2.90
CA LEU A 287 -1.73 15.51 2.27
C LEU A 287 -0.75 16.24 3.20
N ILE A 288 -1.22 17.24 3.94
CA ILE A 288 -0.40 18.00 4.89
C ILE A 288 0.04 17.11 6.04
N THR A 289 -0.87 16.33 6.62
CA THR A 289 -0.59 15.47 7.78
C THR A 289 0.07 14.15 7.41
N GLY A 290 0.13 13.79 6.13
CA GLY A 290 0.67 12.50 5.69
C GLY A 290 -0.28 11.33 6.01
N PHE A 291 -1.59 11.57 5.92
CA PHE A 291 -2.64 10.62 6.30
C PHE A 291 -2.51 10.14 7.76
N GLU A 292 -2.21 11.08 8.66
CA GLU A 292 -2.14 10.86 10.11
C GLU A 292 -3.41 10.15 10.58
N ALA A 293 -3.22 8.92 11.06
CA ALA A 293 -4.28 8.12 11.66
C ALA A 293 -4.09 8.11 13.17
N ARG A 294 -5.15 7.85 13.92
CA ARG A 294 -5.11 7.71 15.39
C ARG A 294 -4.32 6.47 15.87
N GLY A 295 -3.57 5.80 14.99
CA GLY A 295 -2.96 4.51 15.23
C GLY A 295 -3.97 3.37 15.40
N PRO A 296 -3.48 2.12 15.54
CA PRO A 296 -4.32 0.97 15.81
C PRO A 296 -5.02 1.12 17.16
N ARG A 297 -6.18 0.47 17.33
CA ARG A 297 -6.90 0.39 18.61
C ARG A 297 -6.07 -0.34 19.68
N VAL A 298 -5.20 -1.25 19.26
CA VAL A 298 -4.26 -1.99 20.13
C VAL A 298 -3.00 -2.40 19.35
N GLY A 299 -1.84 -2.38 20.01
CA GLY A 299 -0.58 -2.92 19.50
C GLY A 299 -0.46 -4.44 19.67
N GLY A 300 0.69 -5.00 19.29
CA GLY A 300 0.98 -6.42 19.52
C GLY A 300 0.96 -6.78 21.00
N PHE A 301 0.52 -7.99 21.35
CA PHE A 301 0.46 -8.50 22.73
C PHE A 301 -0.31 -7.57 23.71
N GLY A 302 -1.43 -7.00 23.25
CA GLY A 302 -2.30 -6.15 24.06
C GLY A 302 -1.69 -4.81 24.49
N LEU A 303 -0.54 -4.41 23.93
CA LEU A 303 0.16 -3.17 24.26
C LEU A 303 -0.58 -1.94 23.71
N ASP A 304 -0.39 -0.80 24.36
CA ASP A 304 -0.86 0.52 23.91
C ASP A 304 -2.36 0.59 23.56
N ARG A 305 -3.21 -0.09 24.34
CA ARG A 305 -4.66 -0.03 24.17
C ARG A 305 -5.15 1.41 24.24
N ARG A 306 -5.86 1.81 23.19
CA ARG A 306 -6.51 3.11 23.14
C ARG A 306 -7.72 3.15 24.07
N PRO A 307 -7.78 4.07 25.05
CA PRO A 307 -8.88 4.12 26.02
C PRO A 307 -10.25 4.33 25.38
N ASP A 308 -10.32 5.11 24.30
CA ASP A 308 -11.57 5.34 23.55
C ASP A 308 -12.05 4.07 22.83
N ALA A 309 -11.13 3.25 22.32
CA ALA A 309 -11.45 1.99 21.66
C ALA A 309 -11.95 0.93 22.66
N VAL A 310 -11.31 0.84 23.83
CA VAL A 310 -11.77 -0.02 24.94
C VAL A 310 -13.18 0.39 25.39
N ALA A 311 -13.41 1.69 25.57
CA ALA A 311 -14.73 2.20 25.94
C ALA A 311 -15.80 1.90 24.87
N ALA A 312 -15.46 2.01 23.58
CA ALA A 312 -16.37 1.67 22.49
C ALA A 312 -16.73 0.16 22.49
N LEU A 313 -15.75 -0.71 22.66
CA LEU A 313 -15.96 -2.16 22.74
C LEU A 313 -16.77 -2.58 23.99
N ALA A 314 -16.63 -1.85 25.09
CA ALA A 314 -17.43 -2.04 26.29
C ALA A 314 -18.89 -1.58 26.12
N ALA A 315 -19.13 -0.59 25.26
CA ALA A 315 -20.47 -0.06 24.97
C ALA A 315 -21.28 -0.99 24.04
N GLY A 316 -20.61 -1.76 23.18
CA GLY A 316 -21.25 -2.72 22.28
C GLY A 316 -20.28 -3.31 21.26
N PRO A 317 -20.77 -4.17 20.34
CA PRO A 317 -19.96 -4.69 19.26
C PRO A 317 -19.39 -3.59 18.37
N LEU A 318 -18.14 -3.72 17.95
CA LEU A 318 -17.54 -2.81 16.97
C LEU A 318 -18.05 -3.17 15.57
N VAL A 319 -18.51 -2.19 14.81
CA VAL A 319 -19.06 -2.41 13.46
C VAL A 319 -18.01 -2.08 12.42
N VAL A 320 -17.75 -3.01 11.50
CA VAL A 320 -16.88 -2.79 10.33
C VAL A 320 -17.64 -3.12 9.05
N GLU A 321 -18.05 -2.08 8.33
CA GLU A 321 -18.75 -2.20 7.04
C GLU A 321 -17.87 -2.81 5.95
N ARG A 322 -18.46 -3.60 5.06
CA ARG A 322 -17.85 -4.10 3.82
C ARG A 322 -18.50 -3.40 2.62
N PRO A 323 -17.73 -2.77 1.70
CA PRO A 323 -18.28 -2.25 0.45
C PRO A 323 -18.97 -3.36 -0.36
N ALA A 324 -19.93 -2.98 -1.21
CA ALA A 324 -20.57 -3.90 -2.14
C ALA A 324 -19.51 -4.63 -2.99
N CYS A 325 -19.58 -5.95 -2.99
CA CYS A 325 -18.65 -6.82 -3.70
C CYS A 325 -19.36 -8.05 -4.29
N GLU A 326 -20.67 -7.93 -4.49
CA GLU A 326 -21.50 -8.96 -5.11
C GLU A 326 -21.04 -9.26 -6.53
N ARG A 327 -21.13 -10.54 -6.88
CA ARG A 327 -20.67 -11.06 -8.17
C ARG A 327 -21.72 -11.92 -8.83
N ASP A 328 -21.90 -11.63 -10.11
CA ASP A 328 -22.58 -12.51 -11.05
C ASP A 328 -21.65 -13.64 -11.51
N GLY A 329 -22.20 -14.65 -12.18
CA GLY A 329 -21.39 -15.65 -12.89
C GLY A 329 -20.80 -16.78 -12.02
N ILE A 330 -21.14 -16.85 -10.72
CA ILE A 330 -20.68 -17.93 -9.82
C ILE A 330 -21.00 -19.33 -10.38
N PRO A 331 -22.18 -19.62 -10.99
CA PRO A 331 -22.46 -20.95 -11.53
C PRO A 331 -21.49 -21.39 -12.64
N GLN A 332 -21.04 -20.46 -13.49
CA GLN A 332 -20.10 -20.74 -14.58
C GLN A 332 -18.71 -21.07 -14.04
N VAL A 333 -18.27 -20.30 -13.04
CA VAL A 333 -17.05 -20.61 -12.28
C VAL A 333 -17.14 -21.98 -11.64
N GLU A 334 -18.25 -22.26 -10.95
CA GLU A 334 -18.44 -23.51 -10.22
C GLU A 334 -18.33 -24.71 -11.15
N ALA A 335 -18.95 -24.64 -12.34
CA ALA A 335 -18.83 -25.67 -13.36
C ALA A 335 -17.37 -25.87 -13.82
N MET A 336 -16.60 -24.78 -13.99
CA MET A 336 -15.18 -24.85 -14.34
C MET A 336 -14.35 -25.51 -13.23
N TYR A 337 -14.57 -25.12 -11.97
CA TYR A 337 -13.85 -25.70 -10.83
C TYR A 337 -14.26 -27.14 -10.53
N GLU A 338 -15.51 -27.53 -10.79
CA GLU A 338 -15.95 -28.93 -10.72
C GLU A 338 -15.23 -29.79 -11.77
N GLU A 339 -14.99 -29.25 -12.98
CA GLU A 339 -14.19 -29.95 -13.98
C GLU A 339 -12.73 -30.14 -13.52
N HIS A 340 -12.14 -29.11 -12.90
CA HIS A 340 -10.81 -29.20 -12.31
C HIS A 340 -10.75 -30.25 -11.20
N LEU A 341 -11.75 -30.27 -10.31
CA LEU A 341 -11.89 -31.25 -9.24
C LEU A 341 -11.98 -32.67 -9.80
N ARG A 342 -12.81 -32.88 -10.83
CA ARG A 342 -12.90 -34.18 -11.53
C ARG A 342 -11.55 -34.60 -12.10
N LYS A 343 -10.80 -33.68 -12.71
CA LYS A 343 -9.45 -33.95 -13.25
C LYS A 343 -8.42 -34.23 -12.16
N ALA A 344 -8.59 -33.70 -10.96
CA ALA A 344 -7.73 -33.97 -9.81
C ALA A 344 -8.00 -35.36 -9.22
N PHE A 345 -9.25 -35.86 -9.29
CA PHE A 345 -9.66 -37.14 -8.70
C PHE A 345 -9.67 -38.32 -9.68
N THR A 346 -9.52 -38.07 -10.98
CA THR A 346 -9.58 -39.12 -12.01
C THR A 346 -8.20 -39.37 -12.59
N ALA A 347 -7.69 -40.59 -12.45
CA ALA A 347 -6.46 -41.02 -13.11
C ALA A 347 -6.66 -41.08 -14.64
N VAL A 348 -5.65 -40.67 -15.40
CA VAL A 348 -5.63 -40.80 -16.86
C VAL A 348 -4.81 -42.04 -17.21
N ASP A 349 -5.34 -42.90 -18.08
CA ASP A 349 -4.80 -44.22 -18.48
C ASP A 349 -3.30 -44.42 -18.21
N GLY A 350 -2.99 -45.17 -17.13
CA GLY A 350 -1.64 -45.58 -16.75
C GLY A 350 -0.80 -44.55 -15.98
N LYS A 351 -1.33 -43.36 -15.66
CA LYS A 351 -0.61 -42.33 -14.87
C LYS A 351 -1.23 -42.16 -13.48
N PRO A 352 -0.40 -42.02 -12.42
CA PRO A 352 -0.89 -41.72 -11.08
C PRO A 352 -1.56 -40.33 -11.03
N LEU A 353 -2.36 -40.09 -10.00
CA LEU A 353 -2.93 -38.77 -9.76
C LEU A 353 -1.82 -37.74 -9.51
N ALA A 354 -1.98 -36.54 -10.05
CA ALA A 354 -0.96 -35.50 -9.95
C ALA A 354 -1.23 -34.59 -8.74
N VAL A 355 -0.28 -34.52 -7.80
CA VAL A 355 -0.41 -33.74 -6.55
C VAL A 355 -0.54 -32.25 -6.83
N TRP A 356 0.13 -31.71 -7.86
CA TRP A 356 -0.05 -30.33 -8.28
C TRP A 356 -1.50 -29.98 -8.67
N ARG A 357 -2.27 -30.94 -9.21
CA ARG A 357 -3.70 -30.71 -9.50
C ARG A 357 -4.52 -30.59 -8.23
N LEU A 358 -4.19 -31.37 -7.19
CA LEU A 358 -4.83 -31.27 -5.87
C LEU A 358 -4.53 -29.90 -5.23
N GLY A 359 -3.28 -29.44 -5.31
CA GLY A 359 -2.90 -28.09 -4.85
C GLY A 359 -3.60 -26.97 -5.63
N SER A 360 -3.68 -27.08 -6.96
CA SER A 360 -4.40 -26.11 -7.79
C SER A 360 -5.90 -26.06 -7.46
N THR A 361 -6.52 -27.21 -7.23
CA THR A 361 -7.94 -27.28 -6.89
C THR A 361 -8.22 -26.78 -5.48
N LEU A 362 -7.29 -26.89 -4.53
CA LEU A 362 -7.40 -26.19 -3.23
C LEU A 362 -7.49 -24.68 -3.44
N GLY A 363 -6.64 -24.12 -4.33
CA GLY A 363 -6.71 -22.71 -4.71
C GLY A 363 -8.04 -22.32 -5.37
N ASP A 364 -8.59 -23.18 -6.21
CA ASP A 364 -9.92 -22.97 -6.82
C ASP A 364 -11.04 -22.97 -5.76
N GLN A 365 -11.01 -23.90 -4.81
CA GLN A 365 -11.97 -23.90 -3.70
C GLN A 365 -11.82 -22.66 -2.81
N ALA A 366 -10.59 -22.18 -2.63
CA ALA A 366 -10.34 -20.93 -1.90
C ALA A 366 -11.00 -19.72 -2.56
N ARG A 367 -10.83 -19.58 -3.88
CA ARG A 367 -11.47 -18.51 -4.66
C ARG A 367 -12.99 -18.63 -4.66
N LEU A 368 -13.52 -19.85 -4.85
CA LEU A 368 -14.96 -20.09 -4.83
C LEU A 368 -15.60 -19.75 -3.49
N PHE A 369 -14.95 -20.12 -2.38
CA PHE A 369 -15.39 -19.77 -1.04
C PHE A 369 -15.47 -18.24 -0.87
N LYS A 370 -14.41 -17.53 -1.27
CA LYS A 370 -14.34 -16.07 -1.19
C LYS A 370 -15.41 -15.38 -2.05
N TRP A 371 -15.64 -15.86 -3.27
CA TRP A 371 -16.73 -15.36 -4.12
C TRP A 371 -18.10 -15.57 -3.51
N ARG A 372 -18.39 -16.76 -2.95
CA ARG A 372 -19.66 -17.01 -2.26
C ARG A 372 -19.85 -16.11 -1.04
N ALA A 373 -18.80 -15.84 -0.28
CA ALA A 373 -18.85 -14.96 0.89
C ALA A 373 -19.18 -13.49 0.55
N GLY A 374 -18.95 -13.05 -0.70
CA GLY A 374 -19.24 -11.69 -1.16
C GLY A 374 -20.74 -11.45 -1.42
N ASN A 375 -21.49 -12.48 -1.79
CA ASN A 375 -22.90 -12.34 -2.15
C ASN A 375 -23.80 -12.34 -0.90
N PRO A 376 -24.80 -11.44 -0.83
CA PRO A 376 -25.72 -11.35 0.29
C PRO A 376 -26.61 -12.60 0.38
N GLY A 377 -26.81 -13.09 1.61
CA GLY A 377 -27.63 -14.25 1.92
C GLY A 377 -27.09 -15.01 3.13
N GLU A 378 -27.91 -15.91 3.67
CA GLU A 378 -27.45 -16.91 4.65
C GLU A 378 -26.38 -17.81 4.01
N VAL A 379 -25.43 -18.27 4.82
CA VAL A 379 -24.39 -19.19 4.37
C VAL A 379 -25.08 -20.47 3.88
N THR A 380 -25.02 -20.68 2.59
CA THR A 380 -25.68 -21.83 1.95
C THR A 380 -24.98 -23.14 2.31
N ASP A 381 -25.72 -24.26 2.25
CA ASP A 381 -25.14 -25.62 2.34
C ASP A 381 -23.94 -25.80 1.38
N ALA A 382 -23.97 -25.11 0.24
CA ALA A 382 -22.90 -25.11 -0.75
C ALA A 382 -21.62 -24.44 -0.21
N GLN A 383 -21.71 -23.35 0.55
CA GLN A 383 -20.54 -22.70 1.16
C GLN A 383 -19.92 -23.57 2.26
N PHE A 384 -20.73 -24.23 3.09
CA PHE A 384 -20.24 -25.23 4.05
C PHE A 384 -19.64 -26.45 3.35
N ALA A 385 -20.17 -26.88 2.20
CA ALA A 385 -19.60 -27.96 1.40
C ALA A 385 -18.22 -27.57 0.83
N THR A 386 -18.08 -26.35 0.28
CA THR A 386 -16.78 -25.83 -0.19
C THR A 386 -15.76 -25.73 0.94
N LEU A 387 -16.15 -25.21 2.10
CA LEU A 387 -15.30 -25.15 3.29
C LEU A 387 -14.77 -26.54 3.67
N ARG A 388 -15.67 -27.53 3.80
CA ARG A 388 -15.27 -28.90 4.16
C ARG A 388 -14.37 -29.53 3.10
N LEU A 389 -14.68 -29.33 1.82
CA LEU A 389 -13.87 -29.84 0.72
C LEU A 389 -12.45 -29.24 0.75
N ALA A 390 -12.34 -27.92 0.90
CA ALA A 390 -11.05 -27.22 0.97
C ALA A 390 -10.21 -27.68 2.18
N SER A 391 -10.85 -27.82 3.36
CA SER A 391 -10.20 -28.36 4.58
C SER A 391 -9.62 -29.75 4.34
N GLN A 392 -10.44 -30.67 3.79
CA GLN A 392 -10.03 -32.05 3.53
C GLN A 392 -8.93 -32.14 2.46
N MET A 393 -9.01 -31.31 1.42
CA MET A 393 -7.99 -31.23 0.36
C MET A 393 -6.66 -30.72 0.89
N GLY A 394 -6.67 -29.66 1.70
CA GLY A 394 -5.48 -29.16 2.38
C GLY A 394 -4.85 -30.23 3.28
N ALA A 395 -5.66 -30.89 4.10
CA ALA A 395 -5.18 -31.98 4.95
C ALA A 395 -4.60 -33.14 4.13
N ALA A 396 -5.25 -33.56 3.05
CA ALA A 396 -4.77 -34.61 2.15
C ALA A 396 -3.42 -34.23 1.51
N LEU A 397 -3.28 -32.99 1.03
CA LEU A 397 -2.07 -32.47 0.42
C LEU A 397 -0.86 -32.57 1.37
N PHE A 398 -1.04 -32.23 2.65
CA PHE A 398 0.05 -32.31 3.63
C PHE A 398 0.23 -33.71 4.23
N ARG A 399 -0.79 -34.60 4.20
CA ARG A 399 -0.58 -36.03 4.45
C ARG A 399 0.30 -36.67 3.38
N ILE A 400 0.13 -36.30 2.11
CA ILE A 400 1.00 -36.73 1.00
C ILE A 400 2.44 -36.27 1.25
N ALA A 401 2.64 -35.03 1.73
CA ALA A 401 3.96 -34.49 2.05
C ALA A 401 4.71 -35.27 3.16
N LEU A 402 3.96 -35.68 4.18
CA LEU A 402 4.50 -36.39 5.36
C LEU A 402 4.95 -37.81 5.04
N ALA A 403 4.38 -38.44 4.03
CA ALA A 403 4.75 -39.78 3.62
C ALA A 403 6.18 -39.82 3.05
N GLU A 404 6.74 -41.04 3.02
CA GLU A 404 8.06 -41.27 2.47
C GLU A 404 8.04 -41.08 0.95
N PRO A 405 8.87 -40.19 0.37
CA PRO A 405 8.86 -39.93 -1.07
C PRO A 405 9.03 -41.21 -1.91
N GLY A 406 8.23 -41.34 -2.97
CA GLY A 406 8.24 -42.53 -3.84
C GLY A 406 7.32 -43.68 -3.37
N THR A 407 6.61 -43.51 -2.26
CA THR A 407 5.51 -44.38 -1.85
C THR A 407 4.16 -43.90 -2.38
N GLU A 408 3.12 -44.73 -2.31
CA GLU A 408 1.74 -44.31 -2.59
C GLU A 408 1.02 -44.02 -1.26
N VAL A 409 0.29 -42.91 -1.21
CA VAL A 409 -0.44 -42.44 -0.04
C VAL A 409 -1.92 -42.50 -0.32
N GLU A 410 -2.66 -43.15 0.58
CA GLU A 410 -4.10 -43.18 0.53
C GLU A 410 -4.68 -42.00 1.34
N VAL A 411 -5.45 -41.14 0.68
CA VAL A 411 -6.08 -39.96 1.29
C VAL A 411 -7.58 -39.97 1.01
N THR A 412 -8.39 -39.52 1.98
CA THR A 412 -9.83 -39.41 1.81
C THR A 412 -10.23 -37.95 1.65
N VAL A 413 -10.90 -37.62 0.54
CA VAL A 413 -11.42 -36.28 0.24
C VAL A 413 -12.83 -36.41 -0.30
N ALA A 414 -13.79 -35.65 0.26
CA ALA A 414 -15.21 -35.73 -0.08
C ALA A 414 -15.77 -37.16 -0.05
N GLY A 415 -15.32 -37.97 0.92
CA GLY A 415 -15.72 -39.38 1.06
C GLY A 415 -15.14 -40.32 -0.01
N ARG A 416 -14.24 -39.84 -0.88
CA ARG A 416 -13.53 -40.65 -1.87
C ARG A 416 -12.12 -40.96 -1.40
N THR A 417 -11.77 -42.24 -1.44
CA THR A 417 -10.42 -42.73 -1.21
C THR A 417 -9.60 -42.58 -2.48
N LEU A 418 -8.57 -41.74 -2.44
CA LEU A 418 -7.68 -41.42 -3.55
C LEU A 418 -6.26 -41.90 -3.24
N ARG A 419 -5.51 -42.28 -4.27
CA ARG A 419 -4.10 -42.68 -4.15
C ARG A 419 -3.23 -41.69 -4.92
N TYR A 420 -2.32 -41.06 -4.20
CA TYR A 420 -1.35 -40.13 -4.75
C TYR A 420 0.07 -40.60 -4.44
N PRO A 421 1.03 -40.36 -5.34
CA PRO A 421 2.43 -40.56 -5.02
C PRO A 421 2.86 -39.57 -3.93
N ALA A 422 3.57 -40.05 -2.92
CA ALA A 422 4.24 -39.24 -1.93
C ALA A 422 5.31 -38.40 -2.62
N GLU A 423 5.12 -37.07 -2.62
CA GLU A 423 6.09 -36.12 -3.13
C GLU A 423 6.15 -34.87 -2.24
N ARG A 424 7.26 -34.14 -2.38
CA ARG A 424 7.48 -32.84 -1.73
C ARG A 424 7.74 -31.79 -2.81
N GLY A 425 6.72 -31.59 -3.65
CA GLY A 425 6.74 -30.67 -4.78
C GLY A 425 6.30 -29.25 -4.43
N GLU A 426 6.30 -28.37 -5.43
CA GLU A 426 5.91 -26.95 -5.31
C GLU A 426 4.46 -26.77 -4.78
N ALA A 427 3.57 -27.71 -5.09
CA ALA A 427 2.20 -27.72 -4.61
C ALA A 427 2.10 -27.71 -3.07
N ILE A 428 3.15 -28.13 -2.37
CA ILE A 428 3.25 -28.23 -0.92
C ILE A 428 4.09 -27.06 -0.39
N GLY A 429 3.84 -25.86 -0.93
CA GLY A 429 4.49 -24.62 -0.53
C GLY A 429 3.81 -23.92 0.64
N ALA A 430 4.53 -22.96 1.24
CA ALA A 430 4.09 -22.18 2.41
C ALA A 430 2.74 -21.45 2.20
N GLY A 431 2.44 -20.97 0.99
CA GLY A 431 1.14 -20.35 0.67
C GLY A 431 -0.04 -21.33 0.73
N ASN A 432 0.13 -22.53 0.18
CA ASN A 432 -0.88 -23.58 0.28
C ASN A 432 -1.00 -24.12 1.71
N TRP A 433 0.09 -24.12 2.48
CA TRP A 433 0.06 -24.44 3.91
C TRP A 433 -0.83 -23.45 4.67
N GLN A 434 -0.61 -22.14 4.51
CA GLN A 434 -1.42 -21.11 5.16
C GLN A 434 -2.90 -21.20 4.77
N THR A 435 -3.19 -21.41 3.47
CA THR A 435 -4.56 -21.60 2.98
C THR A 435 -5.23 -22.83 3.61
N ALA A 436 -4.51 -23.96 3.67
CA ALA A 436 -5.02 -25.18 4.30
C ALA A 436 -5.25 -24.99 5.81
N VAL A 437 -4.35 -24.29 6.51
CA VAL A 437 -4.51 -23.97 7.94
C VAL A 437 -5.74 -23.10 8.16
N ALA A 438 -5.93 -22.06 7.34
CA ALA A 438 -7.11 -21.21 7.43
C ALA A 438 -8.41 -22.03 7.31
N PHE A 439 -8.51 -22.90 6.29
CA PHE A 439 -9.70 -23.76 6.13
C PHE A 439 -9.88 -24.78 7.26
N ALA A 440 -8.81 -25.41 7.75
CA ALA A 440 -8.88 -26.33 8.88
C ALA A 440 -9.34 -25.63 10.17
N LEU A 441 -8.87 -24.40 10.41
CA LEU A 441 -9.30 -23.56 11.53
C LEU A 441 -10.73 -23.07 11.38
N ILE A 442 -11.19 -22.71 10.18
CA ILE A 442 -12.59 -22.33 9.95
C ILE A 442 -13.51 -23.54 10.11
N ALA A 443 -13.13 -24.71 9.58
CA ALA A 443 -13.92 -25.95 9.66
C ALA A 443 -13.93 -26.56 11.06
N GLY A 444 -12.85 -26.40 11.83
CA GLY A 444 -12.73 -26.92 13.20
C GLY A 444 -12.47 -28.41 13.31
N VAL A 445 -12.12 -29.08 12.20
CA VAL A 445 -11.86 -30.52 12.15
C VAL A 445 -10.40 -30.77 12.56
N ARG A 446 -10.19 -31.35 13.75
CA ARG A 446 -8.84 -31.57 14.31
C ARG A 446 -7.99 -32.50 13.43
N GLU A 447 -8.62 -33.49 12.82
CA GLU A 447 -7.99 -34.46 11.94
C GLU A 447 -7.41 -33.80 10.68
N ASP A 448 -8.03 -32.71 10.23
CA ASP A 448 -7.58 -31.94 9.06
C ASP A 448 -6.44 -30.98 9.43
N LEU A 449 -6.46 -30.44 10.65
CA LEU A 449 -5.39 -29.57 11.15
C LEU A 449 -4.10 -30.34 11.48
N ALA A 450 -4.21 -31.58 11.97
CA ALA A 450 -3.08 -32.39 12.41
C ALA A 450 -1.90 -32.50 11.41
N PRO A 451 -2.10 -32.87 10.12
CA PRO A 451 -0.99 -32.94 9.17
C PRO A 451 -0.30 -31.60 8.93
N LEU A 452 -1.04 -30.48 9.04
CA LEU A 452 -0.51 -29.13 8.83
C LEU A 452 0.42 -28.70 9.97
N VAL A 453 0.08 -29.08 11.21
CA VAL A 453 0.93 -28.84 12.39
C VAL A 453 2.20 -29.68 12.34
N LEU A 454 2.13 -30.90 11.79
CA LEU A 454 3.29 -31.79 11.66
C LEU A 454 4.28 -31.34 10.58
N THR A 455 3.79 -30.75 9.47
CA THR A 455 4.66 -30.26 8.40
C THR A 455 5.21 -28.87 8.70
N GLY A 456 4.34 -27.90 8.92
CA GLY A 456 4.71 -26.49 8.97
C GLY A 456 4.97 -25.86 7.59
N PRO A 457 5.14 -24.52 7.54
CA PRO A 457 5.30 -23.78 6.29
C PRO A 457 6.64 -24.02 5.58
N THR A 458 7.69 -24.40 6.33
CA THR A 458 9.06 -24.55 5.84
C THR A 458 9.45 -26.01 5.55
N PHE A 459 8.50 -26.95 5.66
CA PHE A 459 8.75 -28.40 5.57
C PHE A 459 9.47 -28.82 4.28
N VAL A 460 9.05 -28.25 3.15
CA VAL A 460 9.57 -28.61 1.82
C VAL A 460 10.78 -27.75 1.44
N ARG A 461 10.71 -26.45 1.74
CA ARG A 461 11.76 -25.47 1.46
C ARG A 461 11.60 -24.24 2.36
N PRO A 462 12.65 -23.43 2.55
CA PRO A 462 12.54 -22.13 3.21
C PRO A 462 11.50 -21.24 2.52
N ASP A 463 10.81 -20.43 3.30
CA ASP A 463 9.87 -19.42 2.80
C ASP A 463 10.60 -18.09 2.62
N GLY A 464 10.81 -17.68 1.37
CA GLY A 464 11.45 -16.40 1.03
C GLY A 464 10.46 -15.25 0.83
N SER A 465 9.16 -15.45 1.09
CA SER A 465 8.16 -14.41 0.93
C SER A 465 8.09 -13.47 2.13
N ALA A 466 7.54 -12.27 1.94
CA ALA A 466 7.29 -11.34 3.03
C ALA A 466 6.39 -11.92 4.14
N PHE A 467 5.65 -13.01 3.86
CA PHE A 467 4.71 -13.62 4.80
C PHE A 467 5.37 -14.71 5.66
N ALA A 468 6.66 -15.01 5.46
CA ALA A 468 7.37 -16.09 6.13
C ALA A 468 7.26 -16.00 7.66
N ALA A 469 7.58 -14.83 8.23
CA ALA A 469 7.54 -14.63 9.69
C ALA A 469 6.15 -14.84 10.28
N TYR A 470 5.09 -14.41 9.59
CA TYR A 470 3.70 -14.67 10.02
C TYR A 470 3.36 -16.15 10.00
N ARG A 471 3.75 -16.88 8.94
CA ARG A 471 3.48 -18.32 8.85
C ARG A 471 4.23 -19.11 9.91
N GLU A 472 5.48 -18.73 10.21
CA GLU A 472 6.26 -19.27 11.32
C GLU A 472 5.57 -19.02 12.67
N ALA A 473 5.10 -17.80 12.92
CA ALA A 473 4.36 -17.46 14.13
C ALA A 473 3.06 -18.26 14.27
N LEU A 474 2.30 -18.40 13.18
CA LEU A 474 1.07 -19.20 13.16
C LEU A 474 1.37 -20.67 13.46
N HIS A 475 2.45 -21.22 12.88
CA HIS A 475 2.86 -22.60 13.14
C HIS A 475 3.32 -22.81 14.59
N ALA A 476 4.14 -21.90 15.12
CA ALA A 476 4.61 -21.90 16.50
C ALA A 476 3.44 -21.87 17.49
N TYR A 477 2.44 -21.01 17.23
CA TYR A 477 1.19 -20.95 17.98
C TYR A 477 0.43 -22.28 17.97
N LEU A 478 0.21 -22.86 16.79
CA LEU A 478 -0.54 -24.12 16.66
C LEU A 478 0.19 -25.32 17.28
N LYS A 479 1.52 -25.31 17.27
CA LYS A 479 2.36 -26.35 17.88
C LYS A 479 2.52 -26.17 19.40
N GLY A 480 2.28 -24.96 19.92
CA GLY A 480 2.55 -24.59 21.31
C GLY A 480 4.04 -24.53 21.63
N ALA A 481 4.88 -24.15 20.65
CA ALA A 481 6.34 -24.10 20.79
C ALA A 481 6.86 -22.69 20.50
N GLU A 482 7.24 -21.96 21.55
CA GLU A 482 7.80 -20.60 21.49
C GLU A 482 7.00 -19.58 20.65
N PRO A 483 5.66 -19.50 20.81
CA PRO A 483 4.82 -18.66 19.96
C PRO A 483 5.05 -17.15 20.14
N GLU A 484 5.50 -16.70 21.32
CA GLU A 484 5.76 -15.28 21.63
C GLU A 484 6.90 -14.71 20.77
N GLU A 485 8.06 -15.38 20.73
CA GLU A 485 9.21 -14.90 19.95
C GLU A 485 8.88 -14.87 18.45
N ALA A 486 8.22 -15.91 17.95
CA ALA A 486 7.83 -15.98 16.54
C ALA A 486 6.81 -14.89 16.18
N ALA A 487 5.81 -14.63 17.03
CA ALA A 487 4.86 -13.54 16.82
C ALA A 487 5.51 -12.15 16.90
N GLN A 488 6.49 -11.94 17.79
CA GLN A 488 7.25 -10.68 17.84
C GLN A 488 8.03 -10.44 16.54
N ARG A 489 8.64 -11.49 15.97
CA ARG A 489 9.30 -11.40 14.66
C ARG A 489 8.31 -11.07 13.54
N ALA A 490 7.13 -11.69 13.55
CA ALA A 490 6.08 -11.40 12.58
C ALA A 490 5.61 -9.94 12.63
N LEU A 491 5.49 -9.36 13.83
CA LEU A 491 5.16 -7.94 14.01
C LEU A 491 6.25 -7.02 13.43
N GLN A 492 7.52 -7.33 13.67
CA GLN A 492 8.65 -6.55 13.15
C GLN A 492 8.73 -6.59 11.62
N GLU A 493 8.53 -7.76 11.00
CA GLU A 493 8.52 -7.88 9.54
C GLU A 493 7.29 -7.21 8.91
N ALA A 494 6.13 -7.26 9.56
CA ALA A 494 4.94 -6.54 9.12
C ALA A 494 5.17 -5.01 9.11
N GLU A 495 5.83 -4.46 10.13
CA GLU A 495 6.15 -3.02 10.19
C GLU A 495 7.14 -2.61 9.08
N LYS A 496 8.14 -3.44 8.78
CA LYS A 496 9.07 -3.20 7.66
C LYS A 496 8.39 -3.24 6.29
N ALA A 497 7.34 -4.05 6.16
CA ALA A 497 6.62 -4.26 4.91
C ALA A 497 5.45 -3.27 4.67
N LYS A 498 5.17 -2.34 5.58
CA LYS A 498 3.99 -1.46 5.52
C LYS A 498 3.81 -0.66 4.22
N ASP A 499 4.92 -0.36 3.53
CA ASP A 499 4.95 0.43 2.29
C ASP A 499 5.18 -0.43 1.02
N TRP A 500 5.18 -1.76 1.13
CA TRP A 500 5.52 -2.65 0.01
C TRP A 500 4.35 -2.93 -0.95
N GLY A 501 3.15 -2.38 -0.68
CA GLY A 501 2.05 -2.37 -1.63
C GLY A 501 1.12 -3.57 -1.64
N PHE A 502 1.27 -4.49 -0.67
CA PHE A 502 0.37 -5.62 -0.48
C PHE A 502 -0.13 -5.71 0.96
N ALA A 503 -1.30 -6.32 1.16
CA ALA A 503 -1.86 -6.54 2.48
C ALA A 503 -1.07 -7.62 3.25
N MET A 504 -0.39 -7.22 4.32
CA MET A 504 0.27 -8.16 5.23
C MET A 504 -0.75 -8.99 6.03
N PRO A 505 -0.46 -10.28 6.32
CA PRO A 505 -1.30 -11.08 7.21
C PRO A 505 -1.44 -10.45 8.61
N PRO A 506 -2.51 -10.76 9.36
CA PRO A 506 -2.89 -10.03 10.57
C PRO A 506 -2.04 -10.41 11.79
N ALA A 507 -0.75 -10.04 11.80
CA ALA A 507 0.21 -10.36 12.86
C ALA A 507 -0.20 -9.83 14.24
N VAL A 508 -0.76 -8.62 14.30
CA VAL A 508 -1.30 -8.04 15.54
C VAL A 508 -2.43 -8.89 16.10
N LEU A 509 -3.36 -9.35 15.26
CA LEU A 509 -4.47 -10.22 15.68
C LEU A 509 -3.96 -11.57 16.20
N LEU A 510 -3.00 -12.19 15.50
CA LEU A 510 -2.38 -13.44 15.93
C LEU A 510 -1.68 -13.28 17.29
N SER A 511 -0.97 -12.18 17.53
CA SER A 511 -0.29 -11.93 18.80
C SER A 511 -1.25 -11.90 20.00
N GLN A 512 -2.51 -11.49 19.81
CA GLN A 512 -3.51 -11.50 20.89
C GLN A 512 -3.95 -12.93 21.26
N LEU A 513 -3.96 -13.85 20.29
CA LEU A 513 -4.20 -15.28 20.55
C LEU A 513 -3.03 -15.91 21.31
N VAL A 514 -1.81 -15.50 21.01
CA VAL A 514 -0.60 -15.92 21.74
C VAL A 514 -0.66 -15.43 23.18
N GLU A 515 -0.97 -14.15 23.39
CA GLU A 515 -1.11 -13.54 24.72
C GLU A 515 -2.29 -14.12 25.52
N GLY A 516 -3.35 -14.55 24.82
CA GLY A 516 -4.57 -15.04 25.45
C GLY A 516 -5.52 -13.91 25.89
N ASP A 517 -5.47 -12.75 25.23
CA ASP A 517 -6.27 -11.57 25.56
C ASP A 517 -7.46 -11.37 24.62
N GLU A 518 -8.66 -11.72 25.11
CA GLU A 518 -9.91 -11.59 24.37
C GLU A 518 -10.33 -10.14 24.07
N GLU A 519 -10.05 -9.19 24.97
CA GLU A 519 -10.41 -7.78 24.75
C GLU A 519 -9.54 -7.20 23.63
N SER A 520 -8.23 -7.38 23.74
CA SER A 520 -7.29 -6.93 22.71
C SER A 520 -7.50 -7.67 21.38
N PHE A 521 -7.89 -8.94 21.40
CA PHE A 521 -8.23 -9.67 20.18
C PHE A 521 -9.38 -9.00 19.41
N ASN A 522 -10.44 -8.58 20.11
CA ASN A 522 -11.57 -7.89 19.46
C ASN A 522 -11.20 -6.52 18.90
N LEU A 523 -10.33 -5.76 19.59
CA LEU A 523 -9.80 -4.49 19.07
C LEU A 523 -8.95 -4.71 17.81
N ALA A 524 -8.02 -5.67 17.85
CA ALA A 524 -7.16 -6.02 16.72
C ALA A 524 -7.95 -6.61 15.55
N LEU A 525 -9.06 -7.31 15.81
CA LEU A 525 -9.94 -7.87 14.80
C LEU A 525 -10.61 -6.75 13.99
N ALA A 526 -11.11 -5.71 14.67
CA ALA A 526 -11.67 -4.54 14.00
C ALA A 526 -10.62 -3.82 13.15
N ASP A 527 -9.40 -3.61 13.67
CA ASP A 527 -8.30 -2.99 12.92
C ASP A 527 -7.92 -3.81 11.67
N ALA A 528 -7.83 -5.14 11.79
CA ALA A 528 -7.49 -6.02 10.68
C ALA A 528 -8.54 -5.99 9.57
N LEU A 529 -9.83 -5.91 9.91
CA LEU A 529 -10.92 -5.78 8.94
C LEU A 529 -10.96 -4.41 8.28
N GLU A 530 -10.69 -3.33 9.01
CA GLU A 530 -10.60 -1.98 8.44
C GLU A 530 -9.40 -1.83 7.50
N ALA A 531 -8.24 -2.40 7.87
CA ALA A 531 -7.06 -2.42 7.01
C ALA A 531 -7.33 -3.23 5.72
N HIS A 532 -8.00 -4.38 5.85
CA HIS A 532 -8.43 -5.18 4.71
C HIS A 532 -9.38 -4.38 3.79
N ARG A 533 -10.40 -3.74 4.35
CA ARG A 533 -11.30 -2.86 3.58
C ARG A 533 -10.55 -1.75 2.85
N ALA A 534 -9.66 -1.03 3.55
CA ALA A 534 -8.91 0.06 2.96
C ALA A 534 -8.04 -0.40 1.79
N TYR A 535 -7.42 -1.58 1.88
CA TYR A 535 -6.62 -2.14 0.80
C TYR A 535 -7.43 -2.46 -0.46
N TYR A 536 -8.63 -3.04 -0.31
CA TYR A 536 -9.50 -3.45 -1.42
C TYR A 536 -10.37 -2.32 -1.99
N GLN A 537 -10.39 -1.14 -1.35
CA GLN A 537 -11.04 0.07 -1.86
C GLN A 537 -10.20 0.83 -2.90
N VAL A 538 -9.02 0.34 -3.23
CA VAL A 538 -8.07 0.99 -4.15
C VAL A 538 -8.14 0.34 -5.53
N ALA A 539 -8.14 1.15 -6.58
CA ALA A 539 -8.02 0.69 -7.97
C ALA A 539 -9.07 -0.39 -8.34
N ASP A 540 -8.66 -1.44 -9.06
CA ASP A 540 -9.48 -2.60 -9.45
C ASP A 540 -9.46 -3.71 -8.39
N ARG A 541 -8.87 -3.49 -7.21
CA ARG A 541 -8.71 -4.54 -6.20
C ARG A 541 -10.04 -5.07 -5.69
N ALA A 542 -11.11 -4.26 -5.73
CA ALA A 542 -12.46 -4.71 -5.39
C ALA A 542 -12.95 -5.90 -6.25
N ASP A 543 -12.41 -6.06 -7.47
CA ASP A 543 -12.71 -7.18 -8.35
C ASP A 543 -11.97 -8.47 -7.97
N ASP A 544 -10.99 -8.41 -7.06
CA ASP A 544 -10.26 -9.58 -6.57
C ASP A 544 -11.15 -10.37 -5.58
N PRO A 545 -11.29 -11.72 -5.69
CA PRO A 545 -12.07 -12.53 -4.75
C PRO A 545 -11.82 -12.20 -3.27
N ASP A 546 -10.59 -11.85 -2.94
CA ASP A 546 -10.15 -11.60 -1.57
C ASP A 546 -10.82 -10.37 -0.96
N ALA A 547 -11.36 -9.44 -1.77
CA ALA A 547 -12.15 -8.29 -1.31
C ALA A 547 -13.41 -8.68 -0.52
N SER A 548 -13.89 -9.93 -0.65
CA SER A 548 -15.08 -10.41 0.07
C SER A 548 -14.77 -10.84 1.49
N VAL A 549 -13.60 -11.43 1.73
CA VAL A 549 -13.23 -12.02 3.03
C VAL A 549 -11.71 -12.24 3.12
N ASN A 550 -11.14 -11.83 4.25
CA ASN A 550 -9.79 -12.22 4.63
C ASN A 550 -9.83 -13.59 5.33
N LEU A 551 -9.29 -14.62 4.66
CA LEU A 551 -9.31 -16.00 5.18
C LEU A 551 -8.59 -16.15 6.51
N ASP A 552 -7.45 -15.48 6.71
CA ASP A 552 -6.70 -15.57 7.97
C ASP A 552 -7.49 -14.93 9.11
N VAL A 553 -8.05 -13.74 8.88
CA VAL A 553 -8.85 -13.05 9.91
C VAL A 553 -10.07 -13.88 10.30
N LEU A 554 -10.79 -14.45 9.32
CA LEU A 554 -11.92 -15.33 9.59
C LEU A 554 -11.49 -16.61 10.33
N ALA A 555 -10.36 -17.21 9.94
CA ALA A 555 -9.82 -18.40 10.59
C ALA A 555 -9.45 -18.17 12.05
N LEU A 556 -8.76 -17.05 12.34
CA LEU A 556 -8.40 -16.68 13.71
C LEU A 556 -9.64 -16.35 14.55
N ALA A 557 -10.66 -15.69 13.99
CA ALA A 557 -11.93 -15.41 14.67
C ALA A 557 -12.71 -16.70 15.01
N CYS A 558 -12.85 -17.62 14.05
CA CYS A 558 -13.46 -18.93 14.30
C CYS A 558 -12.66 -19.74 15.33
N HIS A 559 -11.33 -19.69 15.28
CA HIS A 559 -10.48 -20.37 16.25
C HIS A 559 -10.63 -19.79 17.67
N ALA A 560 -10.64 -18.46 17.82
CA ALA A 560 -10.89 -17.77 19.09
C ALA A 560 -12.24 -18.17 19.69
N ARG A 561 -13.29 -18.23 18.87
CA ARG A 561 -14.61 -18.67 19.32
C ARG A 561 -14.63 -20.11 19.82
N ARG A 562 -13.94 -21.03 19.15
CA ARG A 562 -13.80 -22.43 19.62
C ARG A 562 -13.01 -22.56 20.92
N ARG A 563 -12.20 -21.56 21.27
CA ARG A 563 -11.54 -21.44 22.59
C ARG A 563 -12.45 -20.86 23.67
N GLY A 564 -13.68 -20.47 23.32
CA GLY A 564 -14.67 -19.91 24.24
C GLY A 564 -14.72 -18.38 24.27
N TRP A 565 -14.02 -17.69 23.39
CA TRP A 565 -14.02 -16.21 23.36
C TRP A 565 -15.26 -15.66 22.67
N ALA A 566 -15.77 -14.53 23.16
CA ALA A 566 -16.82 -13.79 22.49
C ALA A 566 -16.24 -12.90 21.38
N ILE A 567 -16.75 -13.09 20.16
CA ILE A 567 -16.44 -12.21 19.03
C ILE A 567 -17.44 -11.07 19.03
N ARG A 568 -16.96 -9.89 19.38
CA ARG A 568 -17.70 -8.62 19.57
C ARG A 568 -17.41 -7.64 18.43
N VAL A 569 -17.23 -8.16 17.22
CA VAL A 569 -17.10 -7.37 16.00
C VAL A 569 -18.19 -7.82 15.04
N ASP A 570 -19.01 -6.88 14.58
CA ASP A 570 -20.06 -7.10 13.60
C ASP A 570 -19.56 -6.63 12.22
N SER A 571 -19.49 -7.56 11.26
CA SER A 571 -18.97 -7.27 9.93
C SER A 571 -19.41 -8.30 8.90
N PRO A 572 -19.79 -7.89 7.67
CA PRO A 572 -20.02 -8.83 6.58
C PRO A 572 -18.77 -9.63 6.17
N TYR A 573 -17.56 -9.18 6.54
CA TYR A 573 -16.33 -9.96 6.37
C TYR A 573 -16.26 -11.20 7.27
N LEU A 574 -17.12 -11.30 8.29
CA LEU A 574 -17.23 -12.43 9.21
C LEU A 574 -18.60 -13.09 9.06
N PRO A 575 -18.83 -13.95 8.05
CA PRO A 575 -20.15 -14.54 7.79
C PRO A 575 -20.73 -15.18 9.06
N GLN A 576 -21.88 -14.67 9.48
CA GLN A 576 -22.40 -14.92 10.82
C GLN A 576 -22.65 -16.40 11.08
N ASP A 577 -23.18 -17.16 10.11
CA ASP A 577 -23.46 -18.59 10.27
C ASP A 577 -22.17 -19.43 10.40
N LEU A 578 -21.10 -19.06 9.68
CA LEU A 578 -19.80 -19.73 9.80
C LEU A 578 -19.18 -19.46 11.18
N LEU A 579 -19.26 -18.20 11.61
CA LEU A 579 -18.81 -17.82 12.94
C LEU A 579 -19.65 -18.54 13.99
N GLN A 580 -20.97 -18.66 13.81
CA GLN A 580 -21.88 -19.37 14.70
C GLN A 580 -21.59 -20.86 14.83
N ALA A 581 -21.28 -21.53 13.71
CA ALA A 581 -20.90 -22.93 13.68
C ALA A 581 -19.55 -23.23 14.37
N ALA A 582 -18.73 -22.22 14.67
CA ALA A 582 -17.48 -22.37 15.41
C ALA A 582 -17.73 -22.43 16.94
N GLU A 583 -18.47 -23.45 17.38
CA GLU A 583 -18.81 -23.65 18.80
C GLU A 583 -17.59 -24.07 19.65
N PRO A 584 -17.53 -23.68 20.94
CA PRO A 584 -16.52 -24.16 21.87
C PRO A 584 -16.45 -25.70 21.96
N PHE A 585 -15.24 -26.24 22.15
CA PHE A 585 -15.02 -27.69 22.29
C PHE A 585 -15.59 -28.30 23.57
#